data_AF-A0A1E4I7Q6-F1
#
_entry.id   AF-A0A1E4I7Q6-F1
#
_cell.length_a   1.000
_cell.length_b   1.000
_cell.length_c   1.000
_cell.angle_alpha   90.00
_cell.angle_beta   90.00
_cell.angle_gamma   90.00
#
_symmetry.space_group_name_H-M   'P 1'
#
loop_
_entity.id
_entity.type
_entity.pdbx_description
1 polymer ?
#
loop_
_entity_poly.entity_id
_entity_poly.type
_entity_poly.pdbx_seq_one_letter_code
_entity_poly.pdbx_strand_id
1 'polypeptide(L)'
;MTTTIDTAPGAGAGVDVFGRAQQAACDQLTELIGRAAACRATGVARSTYYHHHRVSPAPPRPVPKPHVERIQPRALAPAERQRVHVAEWLESILGRRLTGQLYRVGPFPPP
;
A
#
# COMPACT_ATOMS: atom_id res chain seq x y z
N MET A 1 -18.73 -1.81 26.67
CA MET A 1 -19.24 -1.44 25.33
C MET A 1 -18.08 -1.52 24.36
N THR A 2 -17.88 -2.69 23.76
CA THR A 2 -16.75 -3.00 22.89
C THR A 2 -17.26 -2.92 21.46
N THR A 3 -16.83 -1.91 20.71
CA THR A 3 -17.19 -1.78 19.31
C THR A 3 -16.36 -2.78 18.52
N THR A 4 -16.93 -3.96 18.27
CA THR A 4 -16.45 -4.90 17.27
C THR A 4 -16.45 -4.19 15.93
N ILE A 5 -15.27 -4.00 15.34
CA ILE A 5 -15.15 -3.53 13.96
C ILE A 5 -15.67 -4.67 13.09
N ASP A 6 -16.88 -4.50 12.57
CA ASP A 6 -17.46 -5.35 11.56
C ASP A 6 -16.51 -5.39 10.36
N THR A 7 -16.04 -6.58 10.04
CA THR A 7 -15.17 -6.82 8.89
C THR A 7 -16.02 -6.59 7.66
N ALA A 8 -15.78 -5.46 6.98
CA ALA A 8 -16.41 -5.17 5.70
C ALA A 8 -16.33 -6.42 4.80
N PRO A 9 -17.43 -6.86 4.19
CA PRO A 9 -17.42 -8.03 3.33
C PRO A 9 -16.41 -7.75 2.21
N GLY A 10 -15.46 -8.67 2.03
CA GLY A 10 -14.37 -8.54 1.09
C GLY A 10 -14.86 -8.03 -0.27
N ALA A 11 -14.26 -6.94 -0.74
CA ALA A 11 -14.50 -6.30 -2.02
C ALA A 11 -14.03 -7.16 -3.21
N GLY A 12 -14.49 -8.40 -3.29
CA GLY A 12 -13.95 -9.41 -4.21
C GLY A 12 -14.86 -10.57 -4.56
N ALA A 13 -16.18 -10.46 -4.41
CA ALA A 13 -17.10 -11.54 -4.78
C ALA A 13 -18.33 -11.10 -5.60
N GLY A 14 -18.28 -9.91 -6.20
CA GLY A 14 -19.19 -9.55 -7.29
C GLY A 14 -18.43 -9.73 -8.59
N VAL A 15 -18.72 -10.79 -9.34
CA VAL A 15 -18.06 -10.97 -10.63
C VAL A 15 -18.50 -9.83 -11.53
N ASP A 16 -17.57 -8.97 -11.92
CA ASP A 16 -17.80 -7.92 -12.90
C ASP A 16 -18.18 -8.59 -14.25
N VAL A 17 -19.48 -8.76 -14.50
CA VAL A 17 -19.97 -9.37 -15.73
C VAL A 17 -19.79 -8.43 -16.91
N PHE A 18 -20.00 -7.12 -16.69
CA PHE A 18 -19.97 -6.12 -17.75
C PHE A 18 -18.55 -5.90 -18.26
N GLY A 19 -17.57 -5.66 -17.39
CA GLY A 19 -16.17 -5.51 -17.75
C GLY A 19 -15.57 -6.77 -18.35
N ARG A 20 -15.99 -7.96 -17.92
CA ARG A 20 -15.62 -9.21 -18.62
C ARG A 20 -16.19 -9.27 -20.04
N ALA A 21 -17.46 -8.90 -20.24
CA ALA A 21 -18.07 -8.85 -21.56
C ALA A 21 -17.41 -7.78 -22.46
N GLN A 22 -17.09 -6.62 -21.89
CA GLN A 22 -16.39 -5.52 -22.57
C GLN A 22 -14.98 -5.93 -23.00
N GLN A 23 -14.24 -6.62 -22.13
CA GLN A 23 -12.93 -7.17 -22.45
C GLN A 23 -13.02 -8.23 -23.57
N ALA A 24 -13.96 -9.18 -23.46
CA ALA A 24 -14.16 -10.20 -24.49
C ALA A 24 -14.50 -9.60 -25.86
N ALA A 25 -15.34 -8.56 -25.90
CA ALA A 25 -15.64 -7.82 -27.13
C ALA A 25 -14.38 -7.11 -27.68
N CYS A 26 -13.52 -6.58 -26.82
CA CYS A 26 -12.27 -5.93 -27.25
C CYS A 26 -11.30 -6.93 -27.86
N ASP A 27 -11.26 -8.16 -27.34
CA ASP A 27 -10.37 -9.22 -27.82
C ASP A 27 -10.80 -9.68 -29.22
N GLN A 28 -12.11 -9.93 -29.41
CA GLN A 28 -12.69 -10.28 -30.71
C GLN A 28 -12.47 -9.19 -31.77
N LEU A 29 -12.69 -7.92 -31.41
CA LEU A 29 -12.48 -6.81 -32.34
C LEU A 29 -11.01 -6.58 -32.67
N THR A 30 -10.10 -6.92 -31.75
CA THR A 30 -8.66 -6.71 -31.98
C THR A 30 -8.16 -7.47 -33.20
N GLU A 31 -8.64 -8.69 -33.42
CA GLU A 31 -8.25 -9.51 -34.58
C GLU A 31 -8.76 -8.92 -35.90
N LEU A 32 -9.88 -8.19 -35.87
CA LEU A 32 -10.56 -7.66 -37.06
C LEU A 32 -10.09 -6.24 -37.45
N ILE A 33 -10.00 -5.34 -36.48
CA ILE A 33 -9.76 -3.90 -36.71
C ILE A 33 -8.47 -3.38 -36.06
N GLY A 34 -7.72 -4.27 -35.42
CA GLY A 34 -6.50 -3.95 -34.69
C GLY A 34 -6.76 -3.34 -33.30
N ARG A 35 -5.78 -3.52 -32.41
CA ARG A 35 -5.86 -3.17 -30.97
C ARG A 35 -6.32 -1.75 -30.70
N ALA A 36 -5.75 -0.77 -31.39
CA ALA A 36 -6.03 0.65 -31.13
C ALA A 36 -7.46 1.07 -31.52
N ALA A 37 -8.04 0.45 -32.54
CA ALA A 37 -9.43 0.69 -32.93
C ALA A 37 -10.39 -0.09 -32.02
N ALA A 38 -10.07 -1.34 -31.69
CA ALA A 38 -10.84 -2.16 -30.76
C ALA A 38 -10.97 -1.55 -29.36
N CYS A 39 -9.86 -1.07 -28.76
CA CYS A 39 -9.88 -0.38 -27.47
C CYS A 39 -10.75 0.90 -27.51
N ARG A 40 -10.69 1.67 -28.61
CA ARG A 40 -11.52 2.87 -28.77
C ARG A 40 -13.00 2.54 -28.94
N ALA A 41 -13.33 1.49 -29.70
CA ALA A 41 -14.69 1.07 -29.97
C ALA A 41 -15.38 0.48 -28.73
N THR A 42 -14.65 -0.28 -27.91
CA THR A 42 -15.18 -0.93 -26.71
C THR A 42 -15.10 -0.07 -25.46
N GLY A 43 -14.26 0.97 -25.44
CA GLY A 43 -14.00 1.79 -24.25
C GLY A 43 -13.01 1.17 -23.27
N VAL A 44 -12.35 0.06 -23.63
CA VAL A 44 -11.28 -0.54 -22.82
C VAL A 44 -10.01 0.31 -22.92
N ALA A 45 -9.40 0.61 -21.77
CA ALA A 45 -8.12 1.28 -21.73
C ALA A 45 -7.02 0.39 -22.33
N ARG A 46 -6.11 0.96 -23.14
CA ARG A 46 -5.00 0.20 -23.73
C ARG A 46 -4.11 -0.48 -22.68
N SER A 47 -3.94 0.13 -21.52
CA SER A 47 -3.21 -0.45 -20.39
C SER A 47 -3.83 -1.77 -19.94
N THR A 48 -5.15 -1.79 -19.73
CA THR A 48 -5.92 -2.98 -19.38
C THR A 48 -5.75 -4.08 -20.42
N TYR A 49 -5.89 -3.73 -21.71
CA TYR A 49 -5.65 -4.69 -22.80
C TYR A 49 -4.25 -5.32 -22.70
N TYR A 50 -3.19 -4.51 -22.54
CA TYR A 50 -1.82 -5.03 -22.43
C TYR A 50 -1.58 -5.87 -21.18
N HIS A 51 -2.22 -5.57 -20.06
CA HIS A 51 -2.12 -6.39 -18.85
C HIS A 51 -2.71 -7.79 -19.07
N HIS A 52 -3.85 -7.89 -19.78
CA HIS A 52 -4.49 -9.18 -20.11
C HIS A 52 -3.77 -9.95 -21.24
N HIS A 53 -3.22 -9.24 -22.22
CA HIS A 53 -2.50 -9.84 -23.37
C HIS A 53 -1.00 -9.94 -23.15
N ARG A 54 -0.56 -9.87 -21.89
CA ARG A 54 0.86 -9.94 -21.58
C ARG A 54 1.37 -11.36 -21.86
N VAL A 55 2.22 -11.50 -22.88
CA VAL A 55 2.89 -12.77 -23.22
C VAL A 55 4.00 -13.10 -22.22
N SER A 56 4.69 -12.08 -21.72
CA SER A 56 5.72 -12.29 -20.70
C SER A 56 5.07 -12.56 -19.34
N PRO A 57 5.63 -13.50 -18.54
CA PRO A 57 5.18 -13.68 -17.17
C PRO A 57 5.34 -12.38 -16.39
N ALA A 58 4.49 -12.17 -15.39
CA ALA A 58 4.67 -11.08 -14.45
C ALA A 58 6.06 -11.22 -13.79
N PRO A 59 6.80 -10.11 -13.63
CA PRO A 59 8.06 -10.17 -12.91
C PRO A 59 7.77 -10.64 -11.48
N PRO A 60 8.64 -11.47 -10.88
CA PRO A 60 8.46 -11.89 -9.50
C PRO A 60 8.39 -10.65 -8.62
N ARG A 61 7.38 -10.60 -7.75
CA ARG A 61 7.27 -9.52 -6.78
C ARG A 61 8.52 -9.53 -5.90
N PRO A 62 9.21 -8.39 -5.71
CA PRO A 62 10.33 -8.35 -4.78
C PRO A 62 9.85 -8.74 -3.39
N VAL A 63 10.69 -9.49 -2.66
CA VAL A 63 10.40 -9.88 -1.28
C VAL A 63 10.14 -8.61 -0.47
N PRO A 64 9.01 -8.51 0.26
CA PRO A 64 8.73 -7.35 1.09
C PRO A 64 9.86 -7.15 2.10
N LYS A 65 10.53 -6.00 2.07
CA LYS A 65 11.53 -5.66 3.08
C LYS A 65 10.82 -5.48 4.44
N PRO A 66 11.28 -6.14 5.52
CA PRO A 66 10.84 -5.87 6.88
C PRO A 66 10.96 -4.38 7.22
N HIS A 67 10.08 -3.87 8.09
CA HIS A 67 10.07 -2.44 8.43
C HIS A 67 11.43 -1.94 8.95
N VAL A 68 12.13 -2.77 9.73
CA VAL A 68 13.44 -2.45 10.33
C VAL A 68 14.53 -2.22 9.27
N GLU A 69 14.43 -2.87 8.12
CA GLU A 69 15.38 -2.76 7.01
C GLU A 69 15.05 -1.61 6.04
N ARG A 70 13.88 -0.97 6.19
CA ARG A 70 13.46 0.17 5.37
C ARG A 70 14.14 1.44 5.88
N ILE A 71 15.37 1.68 5.44
CA ILE A 71 16.09 2.92 5.75
C ILE A 71 15.39 4.08 5.03
N GLN A 72 14.75 4.96 5.79
CA GLN A 72 14.23 6.22 5.26
C GLN A 72 15.41 7.16 5.01
N PRO A 73 15.48 7.87 3.86
CA PRO A 73 16.62 8.73 3.51
C PRO A 73 16.84 9.90 4.48
N ARG A 74 15.84 10.24 5.29
CA ARG A 74 15.92 11.25 6.35
C ARG A 74 15.78 10.64 7.74
N ALA A 75 16.02 9.35 7.90
CA ALA A 75 16.06 8.73 9.22
C ALA A 75 17.27 9.26 10.00
N LEU A 76 17.05 9.58 11.27
CA LEU A 76 18.12 9.89 12.21
C LEU A 76 19.14 8.74 12.25
N ALA A 77 20.42 9.10 12.20
CA ALA A 77 21.51 8.14 12.39
C ALA A 77 21.37 7.44 13.76
N PRO A 78 21.95 6.25 13.96
CA PRO A 78 21.88 5.55 15.25
C PRO A 78 22.28 6.43 16.44
N ALA A 79 23.33 7.24 16.28
CA ALA A 79 23.79 8.18 17.31
C ALA A 79 22.79 9.32 17.58
N GLU A 80 22.12 9.83 16.54
CA GLU A 80 21.12 10.88 16.67
C GLU A 80 19.84 10.36 17.31
N ARG A 81 19.41 9.14 16.97
CA ARG A 81 18.31 8.44 17.64
C ARG A 81 18.58 8.28 19.14
N GLN A 82 19.80 7.90 19.50
CA GLN A 82 20.18 7.79 20.91
C GLN A 82 20.12 9.15 21.62
N ARG A 83 20.57 10.22 20.98
CA ARG A 83 20.47 11.58 21.55
C ARG A 83 19.02 12.01 21.77
N VAL A 84 18.14 11.77 20.80
CA VAL A 84 16.70 12.06 20.94
C VAL A 84 16.10 11.24 22.07
N HIS A 85 16.40 9.94 22.14
CA HIS A 85 15.92 9.06 23.20
C HIS A 85 16.37 9.54 24.58
N VAL A 86 17.67 9.85 24.74
CA VAL A 86 18.21 10.36 26.01
C VAL A 86 17.59 11.71 26.38
N ALA A 87 17.40 12.60 25.41
CA ALA A 87 16.74 13.89 25.63
C ALA A 87 15.28 13.70 26.10
N GLU A 88 14.49 12.87 25.41
CA GLU A 88 13.11 12.55 25.80
C GLU A 88 13.06 11.91 27.20
N TRP A 89 14.01 11.02 27.52
CA TRP A 89 14.10 10.37 28.82
C TRP A 89 14.41 11.36 29.95
N LEU A 90 15.36 12.28 29.73
CA LEU A 90 15.69 13.32 30.71
C LEU A 90 14.53 14.30 30.94
N GLU A 91 13.83 14.70 29.87
CA GLU A 91 12.65 15.57 30.00
C GLU A 91 11.50 14.88 30.75
N SER A 92 11.34 13.55 30.55
CA SER A 92 10.39 12.75 31.32
C SER A 92 10.73 12.70 32.81
N ILE A 93 12.02 12.53 33.16
CA ILE A 93 12.49 12.49 34.55
C ILE A 93 12.34 13.86 35.23
N LEU A 94 12.63 14.93 34.49
CA LEU A 94 12.57 16.31 35.00
C LEU A 94 11.14 16.89 34.99
N GLY A 95 10.14 16.12 34.55
CA GLY A 95 8.72 16.47 34.60
C GLY A 95 8.31 17.62 33.69
N ARG A 96 9.14 18.01 32.71
CA ARG A 96 8.93 19.20 31.87
C ARG A 96 8.32 18.80 30.52
N ARG A 97 6.99 18.73 30.45
CA ARG A 97 6.28 18.48 29.17
C ARG A 97 6.07 19.78 28.40
N LEU A 98 6.67 19.89 27.21
CA LEU A 98 6.16 20.80 26.17
C LEU A 98 5.15 20.03 25.31
N THR A 99 3.92 20.53 25.35
CA THR A 99 2.82 20.37 24.38
C THR A 99 2.32 18.96 24.06
N GLY A 100 1.14 18.64 24.61
CA GLY A 100 0.01 18.10 23.82
C GLY A 100 0.03 16.62 23.41
N GLN A 101 -0.88 15.87 24.02
CA GLN A 101 -1.47 14.58 23.60
C GLN A 101 -0.70 13.26 23.81
N LEU A 102 -1.21 12.53 24.81
CA LEU A 102 -1.65 11.13 24.74
C LEU A 102 -0.67 10.08 24.19
N TYR A 103 0.41 9.82 24.92
CA TYR A 103 0.82 8.43 25.12
C TYR A 103 1.15 8.24 26.61
N ARG A 104 0.21 7.62 27.32
CA ARG A 104 0.47 7.01 28.62
C ARG A 104 1.24 5.72 28.34
N VAL A 105 2.54 5.83 28.12
CA VAL A 105 3.43 4.68 28.24
C VAL A 105 4.03 4.80 29.64
N GLY A 106 3.68 3.84 30.50
CA GLY A 106 4.33 3.68 31.80
C GLY A 106 5.84 3.50 31.65
N PRO A 107 6.59 3.46 32.76
CA PRO A 107 8.04 3.51 32.71
C PRO A 107 8.52 2.30 31.90
N PHE A 108 9.18 2.55 30.78
CA PHE A 108 9.91 1.52 30.07
C PHE A 108 11.41 1.74 30.25
N PRO A 109 12.00 1.28 31.37
CA PRO A 109 13.41 0.95 31.40
C PRO A 109 13.57 -0.48 30.85
N PRO A 110 14.41 -0.70 29.83
CA PRO A 110 15.45 -1.75 29.98
C PRO A 110 16.67 -1.55 29.05
N PRO A 111 17.67 -2.44 29.06
CA PRO A 111 18.39 -3.09 30.15
C PRO A 111 19.68 -2.32 30.56
#